data_AF-A0A4U9WQP4-F1
#
_entry.id   AF-A0A4U9WQP4-F1
#
_cell.length_a   1.000
_cell.length_b   1.000
_cell.length_c   1.000
_cell.angle_alpha   90.00
_cell.angle_beta   90.00
_cell.angle_gamma   90.00
#
_symmetry.space_group_name_H-M   'P 1'
#
loop_
_entity.id
_entity.type
_entity.pdbx_description
1 polymer ?
#
loop_
_entity_poly.entity_id
_entity_poly.type
_entity_poly.pdbx_seq_one_letter_code
_entity_poly.pdbx_strand_id
1 'polypeptide(L)' 'MSQPMLKKDVFLAALTRQWQRFGLSSAQQMTQHQWWEA' A
#
# COMPACT_ATOMS: atom_id res chain seq x y z
N MET A 1 -19.25 -18.96 -4.47
CA MET A 1 -18.13 -18.12 -3.98
C MET A 1 -17.38 -17.58 -5.18
N SER A 2 -17.44 -16.28 -5.43
CA SER A 2 -16.70 -15.65 -6.54
C SER A 2 -15.26 -15.37 -6.09
N GLN A 3 -14.28 -15.67 -6.94
CA GLN A 3 -12.88 -15.44 -6.62
C GLN A 3 -12.59 -13.92 -6.66
N PRO A 4 -12.08 -13.33 -5.58
CA PRO A 4 -11.73 -11.91 -5.60
C PRO A 4 -10.57 -11.70 -6.56
N MET A 5 -10.75 -10.77 -7.50
CA MET A 5 -9.73 -10.42 -8.48
C MET A 5 -8.86 -9.30 -7.93
N LEU A 6 -7.55 -9.53 -7.90
CA LEU A 6 -6.59 -8.48 -7.57
C LEU A 6 -6.60 -7.42 -8.67
N LYS A 7 -7.10 -6.22 -8.35
CA LYS A 7 -7.05 -5.07 -9.24
C LYS A 7 -5.84 -4.22 -8.88
N LYS A 8 -4.89 -4.11 -9.82
CA LYS A 8 -3.64 -3.38 -9.62
C LYS A 8 -3.86 -1.94 -9.14
N ASP A 9 -4.81 -1.22 -9.73
CA ASP A 9 -5.09 0.18 -9.37
C ASP A 9 -5.63 0.30 -7.95
N VAL A 10 -6.47 -0.65 -7.52
CA VAL A 10 -7.02 -0.69 -6.16
C VAL A 10 -5.91 -0.98 -5.16
N PHE A 11 -5.00 -1.90 -5.50
CA PHE A 11 -3.83 -2.21 -4.68
C PHE A 11 -2.88 -1.00 -4.55
N LEU A 12 -2.54 -0.35 -5.66
CA LEU A 12 -1.68 0.83 -5.65
C LEU A 12 -2.31 2.01 -4.88
N ALA A 13 -3.63 2.19 -5.00
CA ALA A 13 -4.35 3.21 -4.24
C ALA A 13 -4.36 2.89 -2.73
N ALA A 14 -4.48 1.62 -2.34
CA ALA A 14 -4.40 1.19 -0.94
C ALA A 14 -2.98 1.41 -0.37
N LEU A 15 -1.95 0.97 -1.10
CA LEU A 15 -0.55 1.18 -0.72
C LEU A 15 -0.21 2.67 -0.62
N THR A 16 -0.76 3.50 -1.50
CA THR A 16 -0.60 4.96 -1.46
C THR A 16 -1.08 5.56 -0.14
N ARG A 17 -2.23 5.12 0.34
CA ARG A 17 -2.78 5.61 1.61
C ARG A 17 -1.91 5.24 2.80
N GLN A 18 -1.21 4.11 2.74
CA GLN A 18 -0.37 3.66 3.85
C GLN A 18 0.84 4.57 4.06
N TRP A 19 1.63 4.81 3.01
CA TRP A 19 2.78 5.70 3.16
C TRP A 19 2.38 7.15 3.37
N GLN A 20 1.22 7.59 2.85
CA GLN A 20 0.67 8.91 3.18
C GLN A 20 0.33 9.04 4.67
N ARG A 21 -0.24 7.99 5.28
CA ARG A 21 -0.53 7.94 6.72
C ARG A 21 0.75 7.97 7.57
N PHE A 22 1.84 7.40 7.06
CA PHE A 22 3.17 7.51 7.68
C PHE A 22 3.84 8.88 7.45
N GLY A 23 3.22 9.80 6.71
CA GLY A 23 3.78 11.12 6.40
C GLY A 23 4.90 11.10 5.36
N LEU A 24 5.00 10.01 4.58
CA LEU A 24 6.02 9.83 3.56
C LEU A 24 5.55 10.43 2.22
N SER A 25 6.50 10.73 1.34
CA SER A 25 6.24 11.23 -0.02
C SER A 25 6.26 10.12 -1.07
N SER A 26 6.84 8.96 -0.76
CA SER A 26 6.81 7.77 -1.62
C SER A 26 6.95 6.47 -0.83
N ALA A 27 6.52 5.36 -1.44
CA ALA A 27 6.69 4.02 -0.87
C ALA A 27 8.16 3.62 -0.66
N GLN A 28 9.10 4.24 -1.38
CA GLN A 28 10.53 3.95 -1.26
C GLN A 28 11.12 4.42 0.07
N GLN A 29 10.44 5.36 0.74
CA GLN A 29 10.87 5.88 2.05
C GLN A 29 10.38 5.00 3.20
N MET A 30 9.52 4.02 2.93
CA MET A 30 9.02 3.11 3.96
C MET A 30 10.15 2.21 4.43
N THR A 31 10.26 2.06 5.75
CA THR A 31 11.12 1.03 6.34
C THR A 31 10.55 -0.35 6.07
N GLN A 32 11.36 -1.39 6.25
CA GLN A 32 10.91 -2.78 6.10
C GLN A 32 9.70 -3.10 6.99
N HIS A 33 9.64 -2.52 8.19
CA HIS A 33 8.50 -2.72 9.09
C HIS A 33 7.22 -2.04 8.57
N GLN A 34 7.33 -0.81 8.05
CA GLN A 34 6.20 -0.09 7.45
C GLN A 34 5.69 -0.79 6.19
N TRP A 35 6.58 -1.40 5.40
CA TRP A 35 6.20 -2.23 4.25
C TRP A 35 5.40 -3.47 4.63
N TRP A 36 5.65 -4.02 5.82
CA TRP A 36 4.91 -5.16 6.32
C TRP A 36 3.56 -4.77 6.93
N GLU A 37 3.46 -3.58 7.53
CA GLU A 37 2.21 -3.05 8.10
C GLU A 37 1.23 -2.52 7.04
N ALA A 38 1.75 -2.07 5.89
CA ALA A 38 0.99 -1.42 4.83
C ALA A 38 0.11 -2.38 4.01
#